data_AF-A0A523AAM4-F1
#
_entry.id   AF-A0A523AAM4-F1
#
_cell.length_a   1.000
_cell.length_b   1.000
_cell.length_c   1.000
_cell.angle_alpha   90.00
_cell.angle_beta   90.00
_cell.angle_gamma   90.00
#
_symmetry.space_group_name_H-M   'P 1'
#
loop_
_entity.id
_entity.type
_entity.pdbx_description
1 polymer ?
#
loop_
_entity_poly.entity_id
_entity_poly.type
_entity_poly.pdbx_seq_one_letter_code
_entity_poly.pdbx_strand_id
1 'polypeptide(L)'
;MMELAWLFGLFLVMLGFLLVISSFFGDRDSGPKEGYPEFPERKEKKFGGVVLIGPIPIVFGDARMAVIALILAIMLMLLSFSLILGWFR
;
A
#
# COMPACT_ATOMS: atom_id res chain seq x y z
N MET A 1 12.42 7.29 29.18
CA MET A 1 13.35 7.50 28.05
C MET A 1 13.17 6.40 27.00
N MET A 2 13.25 5.11 27.36
CA MET A 2 13.06 3.98 26.42
C MET A 2 11.63 3.90 25.85
N GLU A 3 10.61 4.16 26.66
CA GLU A 3 9.20 4.19 26.21
C GLU A 3 8.95 5.20 25.07
N LEU A 4 9.67 6.33 25.09
CA LEU A 4 9.54 7.36 24.06
C LEU A 4 10.10 6.89 22.72
N ALA A 5 11.15 6.07 22.74
CA ALA A 5 11.79 5.55 21.54
C ALA A 5 10.86 4.58 20.79
N TRP A 6 10.14 3.72 21.51
CA TRP A 6 9.16 2.80 20.91
C TRP A 6 7.95 3.53 20.35
N LEU A 7 7.44 4.53 21.07
CA LEU A 7 6.35 5.38 20.57
C LEU A 7 6.74 6.14 19.30
N PHE A 8 7.98 6.66 19.25
CA PHE A 8 8.49 7.36 18.08
C PHE A 8 8.66 6.41 16.88
N GLY A 9 9.15 5.20 17.11
CA GLY A 9 9.23 4.15 16.09
C GLY A 9 7.86 3.78 15.52
N LEU A 10 6.86 3.56 16.40
CA LEU A 10 5.48 3.27 15.98
C LEU A 10 4.89 4.43 15.18
N PHE A 11 5.12 5.66 15.64
CA PHE A 11 4.66 6.88 14.96
C PHE A 11 5.25 6.99 13.54
N LEU A 12 6.55 6.72 13.36
CA LEU A 12 7.20 6.71 12.04
C LEU A 12 6.63 5.62 11.11
N VAL A 13 6.33 4.43 11.65
CA VAL A 13 5.69 3.36 10.87
C VAL A 13 4.28 3.79 10.43
N MET A 14 3.49 4.37 11.34
CA MET A 14 2.16 4.91 10.99
C MET A 14 2.23 6.02 9.95
N LEU A 15 3.21 6.92 10.06
CA LEU A 15 3.41 8.01 9.11
C LEU A 15 3.81 7.50 7.73
N GLY A 16 4.69 6.50 7.66
CA GLY A 16 5.08 5.84 6.41
C GLY A 16 3.90 5.14 5.75
N PHE A 17 3.07 4.43 6.53
CA PHE A 17 1.87 3.78 6.03
C PHE A 17 0.84 4.81 5.51
N LEU A 18 0.71 5.94 6.20
CA LEU A 18 -0.18 7.04 5.79
C LEU A 18 0.26 7.68 4.46
N LEU A 19 1.57 7.89 4.26
CA LEU A 19 2.12 8.41 3.00
C LEU A 19 1.92 7.45 1.83
N VAL A 20 2.01 6.15 2.10
CA VAL A 20 1.72 5.11 1.12
C VAL A 20 0.23 5.15 0.74
N ILE A 21 -0.69 5.20 1.73
CA ILE A 21 -2.13 5.32 1.50
C ILE A 21 -2.47 6.59 0.70
N SER A 22 -1.89 7.74 1.04
CA SER A 22 -2.17 9.01 0.35
C SER A 22 -1.69 9.01 -1.10
N SER A 23 -0.59 8.32 -1.40
CA SER A 23 -0.11 8.14 -2.77
C SER A 23 -1.11 7.38 -3.66
N PHE A 24 -1.87 6.43 -3.10
CA PHE A 24 -2.95 5.74 -3.83
C PHE A 24 -4.18 6.62 -4.09
N PHE A 25 -4.43 7.63 -3.24
CA PHE A 25 -5.53 8.56 -3.43
C PHE A 25 -5.21 9.69 -4.43
N GLY A 26 -3.93 9.94 -4.71
CA GLY A 26 -3.45 10.98 -5.62
C GLY A 26 -3.58 10.66 -7.11
N ASP A 27 -3.78 9.40 -7.51
CA ASP A 27 -3.92 9.00 -8.93
C ASP A 27 -5.38 9.10 -9.42
N ARG A 28 -6.00 10.23 -9.10
CA ARG A 28 -7.33 10.62 -9.59
C ARG A 28 -7.24 11.93 -10.35
N ASP A 29 -6.52 11.96 -11.45
CA ASP A 29 -6.84 12.89 -12.54
C ASP A 29 -6.28 12.37 -13.85
N SER A 30 -7.05 11.47 -14.46
CA SER A 30 -7.09 11.30 -15.90
C SER A 30 -7.25 12.68 -16.55
N GLY A 31 -6.21 13.10 -17.28
CA GLY A 31 -6.15 14.39 -17.96
C GLY A 31 -7.33 14.65 -18.91
N PRO A 32 -7.58 15.91 -19.27
CA PRO A 32 -8.68 16.27 -20.14
C PRO A 32 -8.40 15.73 -21.55
N LYS A 33 -9.13 14.68 -21.94
CA LYS A 33 -9.25 14.32 -23.35
C LYS A 33 -10.29 15.23 -23.98
N GLU A 34 -9.78 16.20 -24.72
CA GLU A 34 -10.53 17.10 -25.59
C GLU A 34 -11.16 16.27 -26.73
N GLY A 35 -12.49 16.31 -26.86
CA GLY A 35 -13.21 15.88 -28.06
C GLY A 35 -14.26 14.79 -27.89
N TYR A 36 -15.51 15.17 -28.17
CA TYR A 36 -16.75 14.40 -28.36
C TYR A 36 -17.59 13.98 -27.13
N PRO A 37 -18.94 14.17 -27.18
CA PRO A 37 -19.84 13.76 -26.12
C PRO A 37 -20.12 12.26 -26.24
N GLU A 38 -19.21 11.42 -25.74
CA GLU A 38 -19.52 10.02 -25.48
C GLU A 38 -20.13 9.87 -24.10
N PHE A 39 -21.18 9.04 -24.05
CA PHE A 39 -21.99 8.67 -22.90
C PHE A 39 -21.20 8.57 -21.59
N PRO A 40 -21.81 8.83 -20.42
CA PRO A 40 -21.12 8.69 -19.14
C PRO A 40 -20.68 7.23 -18.96
N GLU A 41 -19.45 6.93 -19.38
CA GLU A 41 -18.76 5.70 -19.05
C GLU A 41 -18.80 5.64 -17.54
N ARG A 42 -19.54 4.67 -17.00
CA ARG A 42 -19.47 4.36 -15.58
C ARG A 42 -18.01 4.01 -15.34
N LYS A 43 -17.26 4.94 -14.75
CA LYS A 43 -15.90 4.69 -14.27
C LYS A 43 -16.00 3.54 -13.27
N GLU A 44 -15.83 2.31 -13.75
CA GLU A 44 -15.75 1.13 -12.93
C GLU A 44 -14.52 1.33 -12.04
N LYS A 45 -14.75 1.54 -10.75
CA LYS A 45 -13.68 1.72 -9.79
C LYS A 45 -12.92 0.41 -9.69
N LYS A 46 -11.78 0.34 -10.35
CA LYS A 46 -10.81 -0.74 -10.26
C LYS A 46 -10.28 -0.80 -8.83
N PHE A 47 -10.69 -1.83 -8.09
CA PHE A 47 -10.20 -2.12 -6.75
C PHE A 47 -9.20 -3.27 -6.82
N GLY A 48 -8.12 -3.19 -6.04
CA GLY A 48 -7.12 -4.25 -5.91
C GLY A 48 -6.48 -4.22 -4.54
N GLY A 49 -6.04 -5.38 -4.06
CA GLY A 49 -5.50 -5.57 -2.72
C GLY A 49 -4.76 -6.88 -2.56
N VAL A 50 -4.12 -7.05 -1.40
CA VAL A 50 -3.34 -8.24 -1.06
C VAL A 50 -3.78 -8.75 0.30
N VAL A 51 -4.05 -10.05 0.40
CA VAL A 51 -4.32 -10.76 1.64
C VAL A 51 -3.09 -11.58 2.00
N LEU A 52 -2.54 -11.36 3.19
CA LEU A 52 -1.42 -12.16 3.71
C LEU A 52 -1.98 -13.36 4.48
N ILE A 53 -1.84 -14.56 3.93
CA ILE A 53 -2.11 -15.82 4.66
C ILE A 53 -0.77 -16.36 5.13
N GLY A 54 -0.38 -15.96 6.35
CA GLY A 54 0.97 -16.22 6.85
C GLY A 54 2.03 -15.52 5.96
N PRO A 55 3.19 -16.16 5.70
CA PRO A 55 4.24 -15.59 4.86
C PRO A 55 3.89 -15.57 3.36
N ILE A 56 2.70 -16.03 2.96
CA ILE A 56 2.30 -16.13 1.55
C ILE A 56 1.34 -14.97 1.22
N PRO A 57 1.78 -13.94 0.47
CA PRO A 57 0.91 -12.88 -0.01
C PRO A 57 0.05 -13.36 -1.19
N ILE A 58 -1.27 -13.17 -1.09
CA ILE A 58 -2.23 -13.49 -2.15
C ILE A 58 -2.83 -12.20 -2.70
N VAL A 59 -2.67 -11.99 -4.00
CA VAL A 59 -3.02 -10.75 -4.70
C VAL A 59 -4.38 -10.87 -5.38
N PHE A 60 -5.23 -9.86 -5.23
CA PHE A 60 -6.58 -9.82 -5.80
C PHE A 60 -6.92 -8.45 -6.40
N GLY A 61 -7.80 -8.45 -7.41
CA GLY A 61 -8.31 -7.23 -8.07
C GLY A 61 -7.42 -6.67 -9.19
N ASP A 62 -7.54 -5.38 -9.49
CA ASP A 62 -6.88 -4.78 -10.66
C ASP A 62 -5.36 -4.88 -10.60
N ALA A 63 -4.75 -5.36 -11.69
CA ALA A 63 -3.33 -5.67 -11.79
C ALA A 63 -2.40 -4.51 -11.37
N ARG A 64 -2.76 -3.25 -11.65
CA ARG A 64 -1.92 -2.10 -11.25
C ARG A 64 -1.91 -1.92 -9.74
N MET A 65 -3.08 -1.93 -9.12
CA MET A 65 -3.23 -1.78 -7.66
C MET A 65 -2.69 -3.01 -6.91
N ALA A 66 -2.92 -4.18 -7.46
CA ALA A 66 -2.42 -5.48 -7.02
C ALA A 66 -0.89 -5.53 -6.95
N VAL A 67 -0.18 -5.08 -7.99
CA VAL A 67 1.29 -5.09 -8.03
C VAL A 67 1.88 -4.18 -6.96
N ILE A 68 1.33 -2.98 -6.78
CA ILE A 68 1.83 -2.05 -5.76
C ILE A 68 1.60 -2.62 -4.36
N ALA A 69 0.40 -3.16 -4.09
CA ALA A 69 0.09 -3.79 -2.82
C ALA A 69 0.97 -5.02 -2.54
N LEU A 70 1.34 -5.79 -3.57
CA LEU A 70 2.26 -6.93 -3.44
C LEU A 70 3.67 -6.48 -3.05
N ILE A 71 4.19 -5.47 -3.73
CA ILE A 71 5.52 -4.91 -3.43
C ILE A 71 5.55 -4.40 -1.98
N LEU A 72 4.52 -3.67 -1.57
CA LEU A 72 4.40 -3.17 -0.21
C LEU A 72 4.35 -4.29 0.83
N ALA A 73 3.58 -5.35 0.56
CA ALA A 73 3.49 -6.52 1.43
C ALA A 73 4.84 -7.24 1.59
N ILE A 74 5.59 -7.39 0.49
CA ILE A 74 6.93 -7.99 0.51
C ILE A 74 7.92 -7.12 1.30
N MET A 75 7.91 -5.79 1.09
CA MET A 75 8.77 -4.87 1.87
C MET A 75 8.48 -4.95 3.37
N LEU A 76 7.21 -4.95 3.77
CA LEU A 76 6.80 -5.09 5.17
C LEU A 76 7.20 -6.45 5.74
N MET A 77 7.09 -7.51 4.94
CA MET A 77 7.48 -8.86 5.36
C MET A 77 8.97 -8.97 5.61
N LEU A 78 9.81 -8.38 4.75
CA LEU A 78 11.26 -8.32 4.95
C LEU A 78 11.64 -7.48 6.18
N LEU A 79 10.96 -6.34 6.39
CA LEU A 79 11.16 -5.52 7.60
C LEU A 79 10.81 -6.31 8.86
N SER A 80 9.65 -6.99 8.85
CA SER A 80 9.18 -7.81 9.97
C SER A 80 10.14 -8.95 10.28
N PHE A 81 10.60 -9.65 9.25
CA PHE A 81 11.61 -10.71 9.40
C PHE A 81 12.91 -10.14 9.97
N SER A 82 13.43 -9.04 9.42
CA SER A 82 14.67 -8.43 9.92
C SER A 82 14.55 -7.95 11.36
N LEU A 83 13.39 -7.43 11.76
CA LEU A 83 13.13 -6.99 13.13
C LEU A 83 13.07 -8.19 14.09
N ILE A 84 12.32 -9.23 13.74
CA ILE A 84 12.17 -10.44 14.58
C ILE A 84 13.49 -11.21 14.70
N LEU A 85 14.18 -11.45 13.58
CA LEU A 85 15.47 -12.15 13.58
C LEU A 85 16.57 -11.33 14.25
N GLY A 86 16.54 -10.01 14.09
CA GLY A 86 17.47 -9.09 14.75
C GLY A 86 17.23 -8.95 16.25
N TRP A 87 15.99 -9.08 16.70
CA TRP A 87 15.62 -9.03 18.11
C TRP A 87 15.94 -10.33 18.87
N PHE A 88 15.99 -11.47 18.17
CA PHE A 88 16.35 -12.78 18.73
C PHE A 88 17.86 -13.05 18.83
N ARG A 89 18.70 -12.06 18.50
CA ARG A 89 20.17 -12.16 18.47
C ARG A 89 20.80 -11.29 19.54
#